data_AF-A0AA39MUF7-F1
#
_entry.id   AF-A0AA39MUF7-F1
#
_cell.length_a   1.000
_cell.length_b   1.000
_cell.length_c   1.000
_cell.angle_alpha   90.00
_cell.angle_beta   90.00
_cell.angle_gamma   90.00
#
_symmetry.space_group_name_H-M   'P 1'
#
loop_
_entity.id
_entity.type
_entity.pdbx_description
1 polymer ?
#
loop_
_entity_poly.entity_id
_entity_poly.type
_entity_poly.pdbx_seq_one_letter_code
_entity_poly.pdbx_strand_id
1 'polypeptide(L)'
;MSSTIEYRASMTPEPYEPAPMPEDIRPEDLEAFYDERDAAEKAREDAAEAHEAWKVQKQKEEKRRALELERREKKLAQERKVAEAKARKEREEREAAEKKRQEEAEAKAKAEVVGTEQRRLEEEARALEERRAAEKKKLEGEAKAKALVEASKAAEAEKEKGKVDGNEGSKVGSGSDGDDEWEKDPKGKALKKLVKQRKDRKGKGKATDSEAVDVSRKHKIKSSAVVVSGEEEVVRPSGRPLKKLKTEPEMQADDEEYKGNERCGRCKADDVKCFICCGRTCERCKLKKSKCVFSQAGSDEVVYLLQQLCDKMDNFQEGLERVEGKVDFLGSQVEEEFREEWAASKVELGNLKNVNSEALRISDA
;
A
#
# COMPACT_ATOMS: atom_id res chain seq x y z
N MET A 1 -56.01 -15.86 -2.94
CA MET A 1 -57.20 -16.64 -2.58
C MET A 1 -56.83 -17.47 -1.37
N SER A 2 -56.93 -16.90 -0.16
CA SER A 2 -56.61 -17.59 1.09
C SER A 2 -57.91 -18.14 1.65
N SER A 3 -58.07 -19.46 1.66
CA SER A 3 -59.23 -20.12 2.26
C SER A 3 -59.07 -20.17 3.77
N THR A 4 -59.91 -19.42 4.47
CA THR A 4 -60.06 -19.48 5.93
C THR A 4 -60.64 -20.85 6.30
N ILE A 5 -59.81 -21.74 6.87
CA ILE A 5 -60.29 -23.00 7.44
C ILE A 5 -60.90 -22.65 8.80
N GLU A 6 -62.22 -22.53 8.85
CA GLU A 6 -62.97 -22.45 10.11
C GLU A 6 -62.85 -23.79 10.85
N TYR A 7 -61.99 -23.83 11.86
CA TYR A 7 -61.97 -24.94 12.81
C TYR A 7 -63.26 -24.90 13.64
N ARG A 8 -64.23 -25.77 13.32
CA ARG A 8 -65.42 -26.00 14.13
C ARG A 8 -65.01 -26.60 15.48
N ALA A 9 -65.06 -25.81 16.54
CA ALA A 9 -64.75 -26.20 17.92
C ALA A 9 -65.81 -27.12 18.59
N SER A 10 -66.64 -27.83 17.81
CA SER A 10 -67.83 -28.52 18.32
C SER A 10 -67.83 -30.04 18.11
N MET A 11 -66.70 -30.65 17.78
CA MET A 11 -66.56 -32.11 17.85
C MET A 11 -65.84 -32.47 19.14
N THR A 12 -66.59 -32.58 20.23
CA THR A 12 -66.23 -33.54 21.28
C THR A 12 -66.31 -34.92 20.64
N PRO A 13 -65.19 -35.63 20.42
CA PRO A 13 -65.25 -37.00 19.94
C PRO A 13 -66.13 -37.79 20.92
N GLU A 14 -67.08 -38.57 20.43
CA GLU A 14 -67.76 -39.54 21.28
C GLU A 14 -66.69 -40.38 21.98
N PRO A 15 -66.82 -40.64 23.30
CA PRO A 15 -65.89 -41.49 24.02
C PRO A 15 -65.71 -42.78 23.24
N TYR A 16 -64.46 -43.12 22.93
CA TYR A 16 -64.16 -44.35 22.20
C TYR A 16 -64.73 -45.53 22.98
N GLU A 17 -65.71 -46.22 22.39
CA GLU A 17 -66.19 -47.51 22.90
C GLU A 17 -65.07 -48.55 22.67
N PRO A 18 -64.51 -49.16 23.72
CA PRO A 18 -63.49 -50.18 23.57
C PRO A 18 -64.04 -51.31 22.70
N ALA A 19 -63.28 -51.71 21.68
CA ALA A 19 -63.63 -52.89 20.90
C ALA A 19 -63.82 -54.10 21.84
N PRO A 20 -64.86 -54.92 21.64
CA PRO A 20 -65.09 -56.09 22.48
C PRO A 20 -63.85 -56.98 22.45
N MET A 21 -63.39 -57.34 23.64
CA MET A 21 -62.22 -58.20 23.82
C MET A 21 -62.53 -59.56 23.19
N PRO A 22 -61.66 -60.12 22.33
CA PRO A 22 -61.92 -61.41 21.69
C PRO A 22 -62.15 -62.49 22.76
N GLU A 23 -63.25 -63.24 22.66
CA GLU A 23 -63.71 -64.17 23.70
C GLU A 23 -62.75 -65.36 23.92
N ASP A 24 -61.80 -65.60 23.01
CA ASP A 24 -60.90 -66.75 23.00
C ASP A 24 -59.46 -66.46 23.47
N ILE A 25 -59.17 -65.27 24.02
CA ILE A 25 -57.80 -64.95 24.50
C ILE A 25 -57.56 -65.65 25.85
N ARG A 26 -56.55 -66.51 25.88
CA ARG A 26 -56.13 -67.15 27.14
C ARG A 26 -55.40 -66.13 28.03
N PRO A 27 -55.47 -66.26 29.37
CA PRO A 27 -54.81 -65.34 30.29
C PRO A 27 -53.31 -65.16 30.02
N GLU A 28 -52.61 -66.21 29.59
CA GLU A 28 -51.18 -66.17 29.27
C GLU A 28 -50.89 -65.30 28.04
N ASP A 29 -51.79 -65.31 27.05
CA ASP A 29 -51.65 -64.52 25.82
C ASP A 29 -51.88 -63.01 26.12
N LEU A 30 -52.71 -62.70 27.12
CA LEU A 30 -52.95 -61.34 27.59
C LEU A 30 -51.76 -60.78 28.41
N GLU A 31 -51.14 -61.61 29.26
CA GLU A 31 -49.92 -61.25 30.00
C GLU A 31 -48.76 -60.94 29.03
N ALA A 32 -48.55 -61.80 28.03
CA ALA A 32 -47.55 -61.57 26.99
C ALA A 32 -47.79 -60.27 26.20
N PHE A 33 -49.05 -59.90 25.95
CA PHE A 33 -49.38 -58.63 25.29
C PHE A 33 -49.03 -57.41 26.14
N TYR A 34 -49.26 -57.48 27.46
CA TYR A 34 -48.86 -56.39 28.36
C TYR A 34 -47.34 -56.27 28.46
N ASP A 35 -46.63 -57.39 28.58
CA ASP A 35 -45.16 -57.41 28.59
C ASP A 35 -44.59 -56.83 27.28
N GLU A 36 -45.15 -57.17 26.12
CA GLU A 36 -44.75 -56.62 24.83
C GLU A 36 -45.03 -55.12 24.75
N ARG A 37 -46.20 -54.67 25.21
CA ARG A 37 -46.55 -53.24 25.25
C ARG A 37 -45.60 -52.45 26.14
N ASP A 38 -45.30 -52.96 27.33
CA ASP A 38 -44.42 -52.30 28.29
C ASP A 38 -42.97 -52.28 27.78
N ALA A 39 -42.51 -53.36 27.11
CA ALA A 39 -41.23 -53.38 26.42
C ALA A 39 -41.18 -52.36 25.26
N ALA A 40 -42.26 -52.24 24.49
CA ALA A 40 -42.36 -51.28 23.39
C ALA A 40 -42.43 -49.82 23.87
N GLU A 41 -43.12 -49.55 24.98
CA GLU A 41 -43.16 -48.22 25.61
C GLU A 41 -41.78 -47.82 26.11
N LYS A 42 -41.09 -48.71 26.83
CA LYS A 42 -39.71 -48.49 27.26
C LYS A 42 -38.76 -48.23 26.08
N ALA A 43 -38.88 -49.00 24.99
CA ALA A 43 -38.08 -48.78 23.79
C ALA A 43 -38.35 -47.40 23.13
N ARG A 44 -39.59 -46.88 23.23
CA ARG A 44 -39.93 -45.53 22.75
C ARG A 44 -39.33 -44.45 23.65
N GLU A 45 -39.36 -44.64 24.97
CA GLU A 45 -38.72 -43.73 25.93
C GLU A 45 -37.20 -43.66 25.70
N ASP A 46 -36.54 -44.81 25.58
CA ASP A 46 -35.11 -44.91 25.30
C ASP A 46 -34.75 -44.23 23.95
N ALA A 47 -35.57 -44.44 22.92
CA ALA A 47 -35.39 -43.78 21.62
C ALA A 47 -35.61 -42.26 21.69
N ALA A 48 -36.56 -41.80 22.50
CA ALA A 48 -36.80 -40.38 22.73
C ALA A 48 -35.62 -39.73 23.47
N GLU A 49 -35.08 -40.38 24.50
CA GLU A 49 -33.89 -39.90 25.21
C GLU A 49 -32.67 -39.85 24.29
N ALA A 50 -32.45 -40.90 23.48
CA ALA A 50 -31.36 -40.92 22.50
C ALA A 50 -31.48 -39.80 21.46
N HIS A 51 -32.70 -39.48 21.01
CA HIS A 51 -32.95 -38.39 20.07
C HIS A 51 -32.68 -37.01 20.69
N GLU A 52 -33.07 -36.79 21.95
CA GLU A 52 -32.75 -35.55 22.66
C GLU A 52 -31.24 -35.40 22.91
N ALA A 53 -30.56 -36.49 23.31
CA ALA A 53 -29.11 -36.50 23.44
C ALA A 53 -28.39 -36.15 22.12
N TRP A 54 -28.87 -36.70 21.00
CA TRP A 54 -28.35 -36.40 19.66
C TRP A 54 -28.55 -34.93 19.28
N LYS A 55 -29.70 -34.33 19.58
CA LYS A 55 -29.94 -32.88 19.36
C LYS A 55 -28.95 -32.03 20.14
N VAL A 56 -28.72 -32.34 21.42
CA VAL A 56 -27.75 -31.63 22.26
C VAL A 56 -26.34 -31.76 21.69
N GLN A 57 -25.96 -32.95 21.23
CA GLN A 57 -24.66 -33.17 20.58
C GLN A 57 -24.53 -32.36 19.29
N LYS A 58 -25.59 -32.29 18.46
CA LYS A 58 -25.60 -31.48 17.24
C LYS A 58 -25.45 -29.98 17.50
N GLN A 59 -26.16 -29.45 18.47
CA GLN A 59 -25.99 -28.04 18.88
C GLN A 59 -24.57 -27.76 19.38
N LYS A 60 -23.96 -28.71 20.10
CA LYS A 60 -22.58 -28.58 20.58
C LYS A 60 -21.56 -28.63 19.44
N GLU A 61 -21.80 -29.45 18.42
CA GLU A 61 -21.00 -29.51 17.19
C GLU A 61 -21.09 -28.20 16.40
N GLU A 62 -22.30 -27.67 16.21
CA GLU A 62 -22.55 -26.41 15.51
C GLU A 62 -21.86 -25.23 16.20
N LYS A 63 -21.99 -25.11 17.52
CA LYS A 63 -21.28 -24.08 18.30
C LYS A 63 -19.76 -24.18 18.16
N ARG A 64 -19.21 -25.39 18.10
CA ARG A 64 -17.77 -25.60 17.88
C ARG A 64 -17.35 -25.13 16.48
N ARG A 65 -18.11 -25.49 15.45
CA ARG A 65 -17.85 -25.06 14.06
C ARG A 65 -17.94 -23.54 13.92
N ALA A 66 -18.93 -22.90 14.54
CA ALA A 66 -19.06 -21.45 14.56
C ALA A 66 -17.83 -20.77 15.19
N LEU A 67 -17.35 -21.26 16.33
CA LEU A 67 -16.15 -20.74 17.00
C LEU A 67 -14.88 -20.96 16.18
N GLU A 68 -14.78 -22.07 15.45
CA GLU A 68 -13.66 -22.34 14.54
C GLU A 68 -13.62 -21.36 13.37
N LEU A 69 -14.78 -21.07 12.76
CA LEU A 69 -14.91 -20.07 11.71
C LEU A 69 -14.53 -18.68 12.20
N GLU A 70 -15.02 -18.27 13.38
CA GLU A 70 -14.67 -16.98 13.99
C GLU A 70 -13.15 -16.87 14.23
N ARG A 71 -12.50 -17.94 14.69
CA ARG A 71 -11.04 -17.97 14.85
C ARG A 71 -10.32 -17.86 13.52
N ARG A 72 -10.82 -18.50 12.47
CA ARG A 72 -10.24 -18.42 11.12
C ARG A 72 -10.38 -17.01 10.54
N GLU A 73 -11.54 -16.38 10.68
CA GLU A 73 -11.75 -14.99 10.27
C GLU A 73 -10.83 -14.02 11.01
N LYS A 74 -10.66 -14.19 12.33
CA LYS A 74 -9.71 -13.39 13.12
C LYS A 74 -8.26 -13.55 12.63
N LYS A 75 -7.83 -14.77 12.29
CA LYS A 75 -6.50 -15.02 11.71
C LYS A 75 -6.34 -14.34 10.35
N LEU A 76 -7.31 -14.49 9.45
CA LEU A 76 -7.27 -13.85 8.13
C LEU A 76 -7.27 -12.31 8.25
N ALA A 77 -8.06 -11.75 9.17
CA ALA A 77 -8.06 -10.32 9.44
C ALA A 77 -6.70 -9.84 9.98
N GLN A 78 -6.04 -10.63 10.81
CA GLN A 78 -4.68 -10.33 11.31
C GLN A 78 -3.64 -10.41 10.18
N GLU A 79 -3.68 -11.45 9.35
CA GLU A 79 -2.79 -11.60 8.19
C GLU A 79 -2.96 -10.45 7.20
N ARG A 80 -4.21 -10.02 6.93
CA ARG A 80 -4.49 -8.86 6.09
C ARG A 80 -3.88 -7.57 6.65
N LYS A 81 -3.98 -7.34 7.96
CA LYS A 81 -3.35 -6.17 8.61
C LYS A 81 -1.83 -6.19 8.48
N VAL A 82 -1.21 -7.37 8.61
CA VAL A 82 0.24 -7.54 8.44
C VAL A 82 0.64 -7.29 6.99
N ALA A 83 -0.12 -7.83 6.03
CA ALA A 83 0.12 -7.62 4.60
C ALA A 83 -0.01 -6.14 4.20
N GLU A 84 -1.04 -5.45 4.69
CA GLU A 84 -1.26 -4.02 4.47
C GLU A 84 -0.12 -3.17 5.06
N ALA A 85 0.32 -3.48 6.28
CA ALA A 85 1.46 -2.79 6.90
C ALA A 85 2.76 -3.00 6.11
N LYS A 86 2.99 -4.21 5.59
CA LYS A 86 4.15 -4.52 4.74
C LYS A 86 4.09 -3.75 3.41
N ALA A 87 2.94 -3.75 2.75
CA ALA A 87 2.73 -3.01 1.49
C ALA A 87 2.92 -1.50 1.67
N ARG A 88 2.42 -0.95 2.79
CA ARG A 88 2.63 0.47 3.14
C ARG A 88 4.11 0.79 3.32
N LYS A 89 4.85 -0.04 4.07
CA LYS A 89 6.29 0.16 4.28
C LYS A 89 7.08 0.10 2.96
N GLU A 90 6.75 -0.84 2.08
CA GLU A 90 7.39 -0.94 0.76
C GLU A 90 7.09 0.28 -0.12
N ARG A 91 5.85 0.79 -0.07
CA ARG A 91 5.49 2.03 -0.78
C ARG A 91 6.27 3.24 -0.26
N GLU A 92 6.37 3.40 1.05
CA GLU A 92 7.15 4.48 1.66
C GLU A 92 8.64 4.38 1.27
N GLU A 93 9.20 3.18 1.18
CA GLU A 93 10.58 2.96 0.71
C GLU A 93 10.76 3.32 -0.78
N ARG A 94 9.80 2.95 -1.63
CA ARG A 94 9.81 3.33 -3.07
C ARG A 94 9.72 4.84 -3.26
N GLU A 95 8.83 5.51 -2.52
CA GLU A 95 8.68 6.97 -2.57
C GLU A 95 9.96 7.68 -2.08
N ALA A 96 10.61 7.16 -1.02
CA ALA A 96 11.90 7.67 -0.55
C ALA A 96 13.03 7.47 -1.57
N ALA A 97 13.07 6.30 -2.22
CA ALA A 97 14.06 6.00 -3.26
C ALA A 97 13.86 6.88 -4.51
N GLU A 98 12.62 7.13 -4.90
CA GLU A 98 12.29 8.04 -6.00
C GLU A 98 12.70 9.47 -5.69
N LYS A 99 12.37 9.98 -4.49
CA LYS A 99 12.78 11.31 -4.06
C LYS A 99 14.31 11.46 -4.09
N LYS A 100 15.05 10.45 -3.62
CA LYS A 100 16.52 10.45 -3.67
C LYS A 100 17.03 10.48 -5.12
N ARG A 101 16.40 9.76 -6.05
CA ARG A 101 16.74 9.80 -7.48
C ARG A 101 16.46 11.17 -8.10
N GLN A 102 15.35 11.82 -7.72
CA GLN A 102 15.03 13.16 -8.17
C GLN A 102 16.07 14.18 -7.67
N GLU A 103 16.44 14.12 -6.39
CA GLU A 103 17.48 14.98 -5.81
C GLU A 103 18.85 14.77 -6.49
N GLU A 104 19.22 13.52 -6.80
CA GLU A 104 20.46 13.21 -7.52
C GLU A 104 20.43 13.72 -8.98
N ALA A 105 19.30 13.56 -9.67
CA ALA A 105 19.11 14.07 -11.03
C ALA A 105 19.18 15.60 -11.07
N GLU A 106 18.56 16.28 -10.10
CA GLU A 106 18.61 17.74 -9.96
C GLU A 106 20.04 18.22 -9.66
N ALA A 107 20.76 17.54 -8.76
CA ALA A 107 22.15 17.85 -8.45
C ALA A 107 23.06 17.67 -9.68
N LYS A 108 22.84 16.61 -10.48
CA LYS A 108 23.56 16.37 -11.73
C LYS A 108 23.26 17.45 -12.78
N ALA A 109 22.00 17.84 -12.94
CA ALA A 109 21.60 18.90 -13.86
C ALA A 109 22.24 20.25 -13.48
N LYS A 110 22.23 20.61 -12.19
CA LYS A 110 22.91 21.83 -11.70
C LYS A 110 24.42 21.78 -11.94
N ALA A 111 25.06 20.64 -11.71
CA ALA A 111 26.50 20.48 -11.98
C ALA A 111 26.83 20.60 -13.47
N GLU A 112 25.96 20.11 -14.35
CA GLU A 112 26.11 20.26 -15.80
C GLU A 112 25.99 21.73 -16.23
N VAL A 113 24.98 22.46 -15.74
CA VAL A 113 24.82 23.90 -16.01
C VAL A 113 26.07 24.68 -15.57
N VAL A 114 26.52 24.49 -14.33
CA VAL A 114 27.75 25.14 -13.83
C VAL A 114 28.97 24.78 -14.68
N GLY A 115 29.10 23.53 -15.10
CA GLY A 115 30.18 23.08 -15.99
C GLY A 115 30.14 23.73 -17.37
N THR A 116 28.95 23.90 -17.96
CA THR A 116 28.78 24.59 -19.26
C THR A 116 29.09 26.08 -19.16
N GLU A 117 28.67 26.73 -18.07
CA GLU A 117 28.92 28.15 -17.84
C GLU A 117 30.41 28.43 -17.59
N GLN A 118 31.08 27.55 -16.83
CA GLN A 118 32.53 27.63 -16.64
C GLN A 118 33.30 27.46 -17.95
N ARG A 119 32.91 26.54 -18.83
CA ARG A 119 33.52 26.40 -20.17
C ARG A 119 33.31 27.65 -21.02
N ARG A 120 32.13 28.26 -20.96
CA ARG A 120 31.83 29.50 -21.69
C ARG A 120 32.72 30.66 -21.23
N LEU A 121 32.91 30.80 -19.92
CA LEU A 121 33.81 31.81 -19.35
C LEU A 121 35.28 31.56 -19.72
N GLU A 122 35.73 30.29 -19.73
CA GLU A 122 37.09 29.94 -20.18
C GLU A 122 37.30 30.23 -21.67
N GLU A 123 36.31 29.96 -22.52
CA GLU A 123 36.37 30.26 -23.96
C GLU A 123 36.38 31.77 -24.23
N GLU A 124 35.55 32.54 -23.52
CA GLU A 124 35.53 34.01 -23.60
C GLU A 124 36.86 34.62 -23.15
N ALA A 125 37.47 34.10 -22.08
CA ALA A 125 38.78 34.53 -21.61
C ALA A 125 39.89 34.28 -22.65
N ARG A 126 39.87 33.09 -23.30
CA ARG A 126 40.82 32.77 -24.39
C ARG A 126 40.63 33.69 -25.60
N ALA A 127 39.38 33.95 -26.00
CA ALA A 127 39.09 34.87 -27.10
C ALA A 127 39.57 36.31 -26.81
N LEU A 128 39.45 36.76 -25.55
CA LEU A 128 39.96 38.06 -25.12
C LEU A 128 41.50 38.12 -25.16
N GLU A 129 42.17 37.05 -24.74
CA GLU A 129 43.64 36.95 -24.80
C GLU A 129 44.14 36.99 -26.25
N GLU A 130 43.51 36.22 -27.16
CA GLU A 130 43.85 36.22 -28.58
C GLU A 130 43.66 37.61 -29.22
N ARG A 131 42.58 38.32 -28.88
CA ARG A 131 42.36 39.70 -29.33
C ARG A 131 43.48 40.64 -28.87
N ARG A 132 43.89 40.56 -27.60
CA ARG A 132 45.00 41.37 -27.06
C ARG A 132 46.32 41.05 -27.74
N ALA A 133 46.61 39.77 -28.01
CA ALA A 133 47.80 39.36 -28.72
C ALA A 133 47.83 39.85 -30.17
N ALA A 134 46.69 39.81 -30.88
CA ALA A 134 46.56 40.33 -32.24
C ALA A 134 46.73 41.86 -32.28
N GLU A 135 46.18 42.58 -31.32
CA GLU A 135 46.33 44.04 -31.19
C GLU A 135 47.80 44.41 -30.92
N LYS A 136 48.48 43.70 -30.01
CA LYS A 136 49.91 43.90 -29.75
C LYS A 136 50.75 43.68 -31.01
N LYS A 137 50.47 42.64 -31.80
CA LYS A 137 51.14 42.40 -33.09
C LYS A 137 50.90 43.51 -34.11
N LYS A 138 49.70 44.11 -34.15
CA LYS A 138 49.41 45.26 -35.01
C LYS A 138 50.23 46.48 -34.60
N LEU A 139 50.28 46.79 -33.31
CA LEU A 139 51.08 47.91 -32.79
C LEU A 139 52.58 47.72 -33.04
N GLU A 140 53.11 46.51 -32.84
CA GLU A 140 54.50 46.18 -33.18
C GLU A 140 54.78 46.30 -34.70
N GLY A 141 53.82 45.88 -35.53
CA GLY A 141 53.90 46.04 -36.99
C GLY A 141 53.92 47.51 -37.43
N GLU A 142 53.05 48.35 -36.86
CA GLU A 142 53.05 49.80 -37.12
C GLU A 142 54.32 50.48 -36.61
N ALA A 143 54.84 50.09 -35.44
CA ALA A 143 56.09 50.63 -34.92
C ALA A 143 57.28 50.29 -35.83
N LYS A 144 57.36 49.05 -36.33
CA LYS A 144 58.39 48.64 -37.31
C LYS A 144 58.26 49.39 -38.63
N ALA A 145 57.04 49.62 -39.10
CA ALA A 145 56.79 50.40 -40.32
C ALA A 145 57.23 51.88 -40.14
N LYS A 146 56.91 52.51 -39.01
CA LYS A 146 57.39 53.86 -38.68
C LYS A 146 58.91 53.94 -38.60
N ALA A 147 59.56 52.96 -37.94
CA ALA A 147 61.02 52.90 -37.85
C ALA A 147 61.70 52.76 -39.22
N LEU A 148 61.13 51.98 -40.15
CA LEU A 148 61.63 51.88 -41.53
C LEU A 148 61.51 53.20 -42.29
N VAL A 149 60.40 53.93 -42.12
CA VAL A 149 60.22 55.25 -42.74
C VAL A 149 61.23 56.26 -42.19
N GLU A 150 61.48 56.26 -40.88
CA GLU A 150 62.51 57.12 -40.29
C GLU A 150 63.93 56.72 -40.70
N ALA A 151 64.24 55.42 -40.79
CA ALA A 151 65.52 54.93 -41.29
C ALA A 151 65.75 55.30 -42.76
N SER A 152 64.72 55.24 -43.62
CA SER A 152 64.81 55.73 -45.00
C SER A 152 65.04 57.24 -45.07
N LYS A 153 64.43 58.04 -44.18
CA LYS A 153 64.71 59.48 -44.09
C LYS A 153 66.13 59.79 -43.60
N ALA A 154 66.65 58.99 -42.67
CA ALA A 154 68.04 59.11 -42.20
C ALA A 154 69.05 58.69 -43.29
N ALA A 155 68.76 57.64 -44.07
CA ALA A 155 69.59 57.20 -45.19
C ALA A 155 69.60 58.21 -46.37
N GLU A 156 68.54 59.00 -46.55
CA GLU A 156 68.56 60.14 -47.48
C GLU A 156 69.35 61.33 -46.94
N ALA A 157 69.47 61.50 -45.63
CA ALA A 157 70.35 62.50 -45.01
C ALA A 157 71.84 62.09 -45.02
N GLU A 158 72.16 60.80 -45.16
CA GLU A 158 73.54 60.29 -45.23
C GLU A 158 74.12 60.17 -46.66
N LYS A 159 73.37 60.59 -47.70
CA LYS A 159 73.94 60.76 -49.05
C LYS A 159 74.76 62.05 -49.23
N GLU A 160 74.98 62.81 -48.16
CA GLU A 160 75.79 64.03 -48.15
C GLU A 160 76.90 64.00 -47.08
N LYS A 161 77.66 62.89 -46.95
CA LYS A 161 79.06 62.93 -46.52
C LYS A 161 79.75 61.57 -46.59
N GLY A 162 80.78 61.50 -47.42
CA GLY A 162 82.09 61.01 -46.96
C GLY A 162 82.33 59.50 -46.86
N LYS A 163 82.85 58.95 -47.95
CA LYS A 163 83.93 57.94 -48.04
C LYS A 163 84.86 57.91 -46.80
N VAL A 164 85.16 56.73 -46.23
CA VAL A 164 86.50 56.28 -45.77
C VAL A 164 86.46 54.90 -45.05
N ASP A 165 87.41 54.06 -45.50
CA ASP A 165 88.13 52.90 -44.94
C ASP A 165 87.50 51.78 -44.09
N GLY A 166 88.09 50.59 -44.26
CA GLY A 166 87.67 49.32 -43.68
C GLY A 166 88.31 49.01 -42.33
N ASN A 167 87.93 47.89 -41.72
CA ASN A 167 88.80 47.14 -40.80
C ASN A 167 88.25 45.74 -40.50
N GLU A 168 89.21 44.86 -40.29
CA GLU A 168 89.21 43.46 -39.88
C GLU A 168 88.66 43.24 -38.44
N GLY A 169 88.23 42.00 -38.15
CA GLY A 169 88.50 41.38 -36.86
C GLY A 169 87.32 40.88 -36.01
N SER A 170 87.28 39.54 -35.87
CA SER A 170 87.25 38.80 -34.60
C SER A 170 86.08 38.98 -33.60
N LYS A 171 85.44 37.88 -33.19
CA LYS A 171 85.74 37.17 -31.93
C LYS A 171 84.56 36.35 -31.38
N VAL A 172 84.94 35.17 -30.89
CA VAL A 172 84.22 34.16 -30.12
C VAL A 172 83.65 34.69 -28.78
N GLY A 173 82.57 34.06 -28.32
CA GLY A 173 82.09 34.04 -26.92
C GLY A 173 80.64 34.53 -26.81
N SER A 174 79.78 34.07 -25.93
CA SER A 174 79.91 33.25 -24.72
C SER A 174 78.47 32.99 -24.23
N GLY A 175 78.25 31.91 -23.50
CA GLY A 175 76.94 31.51 -23.00
C GLY A 175 76.28 32.45 -22.00
N SER A 176 74.97 32.22 -21.83
CA SER A 176 74.14 32.55 -20.67
C SER A 176 72.91 31.64 -20.84
N ASP A 177 72.79 30.49 -20.18
CA ASP A 177 72.45 30.36 -18.76
C ASP A 177 71.71 31.61 -18.24
N GLY A 178 70.41 31.62 -18.55
CA GLY A 178 69.40 32.45 -17.92
C GLY A 178 68.56 31.53 -17.05
N ASP A 179 69.06 31.31 -15.84
CA ASP A 179 68.37 30.74 -14.70
C ASP A 179 67.27 31.73 -14.30
N ASP A 180 66.11 31.60 -14.92
CA ASP A 180 64.95 32.41 -14.57
C ASP A 180 64.14 31.68 -13.48
N GLU A 181 64.56 32.00 -12.26
CA GLU A 181 64.01 31.72 -10.95
C GLU A 181 62.58 32.31 -10.81
N TRP A 182 61.63 31.86 -11.63
CA TRP A 182 60.25 32.37 -11.57
C TRP A 182 59.48 31.57 -10.52
N GLU A 183 59.40 32.23 -9.38
CA GLU A 183 58.13 32.43 -8.69
C GLU A 183 57.77 31.32 -7.70
N LYS A 184 58.17 31.63 -6.46
CA LYS A 184 57.50 31.24 -5.22
C LYS A 184 56.03 31.68 -5.28
N ASP A 185 55.21 31.02 -6.10
CA ASP A 185 53.77 31.20 -6.08
C ASP A 185 53.21 30.40 -4.89
N PRO A 186 52.69 31.05 -3.83
CA PRO A 186 52.10 30.35 -2.69
C PRO A 186 50.87 29.51 -3.06
N LYS A 187 50.30 29.66 -4.27
CA LYS A 187 49.17 28.84 -4.75
C LYS A 187 49.58 27.43 -5.18
N GLY A 188 50.84 27.20 -5.55
CA GLY A 188 51.33 25.86 -5.94
C GLY A 188 51.33 24.83 -4.81
N LYS A 189 51.52 25.27 -3.54
CA LYS A 189 51.49 24.39 -2.36
C LYS A 189 50.08 24.00 -1.92
N ALA A 190 49.06 24.80 -2.23
CA ALA A 190 47.67 24.51 -1.91
C ALA A 190 47.09 23.41 -2.83
N LEU A 191 47.39 23.46 -4.12
CA LEU A 191 46.93 22.47 -5.09
C LEU A 191 47.57 21.09 -4.88
N LYS A 192 48.86 21.02 -4.50
CA LYS A 192 49.51 19.75 -4.16
C LYS A 192 48.93 19.08 -2.89
N LYS A 193 48.39 19.84 -1.93
CA LYS A 193 47.69 19.28 -0.74
C LYS A 193 46.31 18.71 -1.10
N LEU A 194 45.56 19.35 -1.99
CA LEU A 194 44.26 18.85 -2.47
C LEU A 194 44.38 17.56 -3.27
N VAL A 195 45.41 17.43 -4.11
CA VAL A 195 45.65 16.21 -4.89
C VAL A 195 46.04 15.02 -3.99
N LYS A 196 46.75 15.27 -2.88
CA LYS A 196 47.11 14.20 -1.93
C LYS A 196 45.91 13.73 -1.10
N GLN A 197 45.05 14.64 -0.63
CA GLN A 197 43.81 14.29 0.08
C GLN A 197 42.81 13.46 -0.77
N ARG A 198 42.79 13.66 -2.09
CA ARG A 198 41.89 12.92 -2.99
C ARG A 198 42.33 11.47 -3.23
N LYS A 199 43.61 11.14 -3.03
CA LYS A 199 44.12 9.75 -3.15
C LYS A 199 43.83 8.92 -1.90
N ASP A 200 43.87 9.52 -0.71
CA ASP A 200 43.65 8.79 0.55
C ASP A 200 42.17 8.40 0.78
N ARG A 201 41.22 9.04 0.06
CA ARG A 201 39.78 8.74 0.18
C ARG A 201 39.28 7.62 -0.74
N LYS A 202 40.12 7.10 -1.65
CA LYS A 202 39.74 6.08 -2.65
C LYS A 202 40.21 4.65 -2.31
N GLY A 203 40.73 4.42 -1.09
CA GLY A 203 41.26 3.14 -0.65
C GLY A 203 40.77 2.71 0.72
N LYS A 204 39.45 2.60 0.96
CA LYS A 204 38.94 1.87 2.12
C LYS A 204 37.56 1.30 1.80
N GLY A 205 37.55 0.11 1.20
CA GLY A 205 36.31 -0.55 0.83
C GLY A 205 36.53 -1.87 0.10
N LYS A 206 37.30 -2.78 0.70
CA LYS A 206 37.17 -4.21 0.41
C LYS A 206 37.40 -5.05 1.67
N ALA A 207 36.52 -6.04 1.79
CA ALA A 207 36.60 -7.28 2.54
C ALA A 207 36.43 -7.20 4.07
N THR A 208 35.28 -7.67 4.53
CA THR A 208 35.27 -8.76 5.51
C THR A 208 34.01 -9.58 5.28
N ASP A 209 34.15 -10.64 4.49
CA ASP A 209 33.38 -11.86 4.68
C ASP A 209 33.72 -12.39 6.08
N SER A 210 32.68 -12.73 6.84
CA SER A 210 32.79 -13.53 8.05
C SER A 210 31.51 -14.34 8.17
N GLU A 211 31.51 -15.44 7.44
CA GLU A 211 30.84 -16.66 7.82
C GLU A 211 31.30 -17.06 9.22
N ALA A 212 30.42 -16.99 10.23
CA ALA A 212 30.56 -17.73 11.49
C ALA A 212 29.31 -17.60 12.39
N VAL A 213 28.67 -18.74 12.61
CA VAL A 213 28.33 -19.27 13.94
C VAL A 213 27.25 -18.53 14.74
N ASP A 214 26.05 -19.11 14.67
CA ASP A 214 25.21 -19.53 15.80
C ASP A 214 25.69 -19.08 17.19
N VAL A 215 25.16 -17.96 17.68
CA VAL A 215 25.17 -17.65 19.12
C VAL A 215 23.78 -17.21 19.55
N SER A 216 23.05 -18.20 20.06
CA SER A 216 21.92 -18.09 20.96
C SER A 216 22.13 -17.04 22.06
N ARG A 217 21.82 -15.76 21.78
CA ARG A 217 21.71 -14.72 22.81
C ARG A 217 20.30 -14.71 23.37
N LYS A 218 20.13 -15.49 24.44
CA LYS A 218 19.04 -15.39 25.42
C LYS A 218 18.85 -13.94 25.85
N HIS A 219 17.90 -13.24 25.22
CA HIS A 219 17.32 -12.04 25.81
C HIS A 219 16.43 -12.50 26.98
N LYS A 220 16.92 -12.29 28.21
CA LYS A 220 16.08 -12.32 29.42
C LYS A 220 15.12 -11.14 29.34
N ILE A 221 13.99 -11.34 28.68
CA ILE A 221 12.82 -10.49 28.88
C ILE A 221 12.20 -10.97 30.19
N LYS A 222 12.37 -10.18 31.26
CA LYS A 222 11.57 -10.30 32.48
C LYS A 222 10.15 -9.84 32.15
N SER A 223 9.31 -10.75 31.69
CA SER A 223 7.87 -10.52 31.66
C SER A 223 7.32 -10.87 33.04
N SER A 224 6.92 -9.84 33.79
CA SER A 224 6.14 -10.00 35.02
C SER A 224 4.76 -10.54 34.64
N ALA A 225 4.52 -11.82 34.95
CA ALA A 225 3.20 -12.39 34.95
C ALA A 225 2.40 -11.76 36.10
N VAL A 226 1.41 -10.94 35.76
CA VAL A 226 0.34 -10.56 36.69
C VAL A 226 -0.68 -11.69 36.64
N VAL A 227 -0.65 -12.50 37.69
CA VAL A 227 -1.70 -13.45 38.04
C VAL A 227 -2.89 -12.62 38.53
N VAL A 228 -4.02 -12.65 37.83
CA VAL A 228 -5.32 -12.29 38.42
C VAL A 228 -6.10 -13.60 38.51
N SER A 229 -5.95 -14.21 39.69
CA SER A 229 -6.88 -15.15 40.28
C SER A 229 -7.88 -14.34 41.12
N GLY A 230 -9.12 -14.82 41.22
CA GLY A 230 -10.27 -14.11 41.83
C GLY A 230 -11.52 -14.35 40.97
N GLU A 231 -12.22 -15.48 41.01
CA GLU A 231 -13.13 -15.95 42.08
C GLU A 231 -13.98 -14.85 42.73
N GLU A 232 -15.30 -15.06 42.65
CA GLU A 232 -16.45 -14.39 43.29
C GLU A 232 -16.50 -12.85 43.38
N GLU A 233 -17.56 -12.26 42.82
CA GLU A 233 -18.75 -11.87 43.61
C GLU A 233 -19.63 -10.94 42.78
N VAL A 234 -20.92 -11.27 42.71
CA VAL A 234 -21.97 -10.46 42.09
C VAL A 234 -22.23 -9.25 42.98
N VAL A 235 -21.69 -8.08 42.63
CA VAL A 235 -22.09 -6.81 43.28
C VAL A 235 -22.35 -5.73 42.22
N ARG A 236 -23.63 -5.30 42.15
CA ARG A 236 -24.09 -4.13 41.40
C ARG A 236 -23.35 -2.85 41.85
N PRO A 237 -23.00 -1.92 40.94
CA PRO A 237 -22.69 -0.55 41.34
C PRO A 237 -23.94 0.32 41.27
N SER A 238 -24.45 0.65 42.46
CA SER A 238 -25.27 1.83 42.73
C SER A 238 -24.48 3.11 42.41
N GLY A 239 -25.23 4.19 42.18
CA GLY A 239 -24.80 5.36 41.42
C GLY A 239 -23.69 6.21 42.02
N ARG A 240 -23.05 6.98 41.13
CA ARG A 240 -22.40 8.26 41.44
C ARG A 240 -22.55 9.25 40.28
N PRO A 241 -22.50 10.56 40.58
CA PRO A 241 -23.26 11.58 39.87
C PRO A 241 -22.56 12.12 38.63
N LEU A 242 -23.38 12.44 37.62
CA LEU A 242 -22.98 13.14 36.41
C LEU A 242 -22.31 14.48 36.74
N LYS A 243 -21.09 14.66 36.22
CA LYS A 243 -20.42 15.96 36.07
C LYS A 243 -21.25 16.82 35.13
N LYS A 244 -21.68 17.97 35.64
CA LYS A 244 -22.39 19.04 34.92
C LYS A 244 -21.50 19.54 33.77
N LEU A 245 -21.88 19.23 32.53
CA LEU A 245 -21.40 19.92 31.34
C LEU A 245 -22.34 21.09 31.04
N LYS A 246 -21.74 22.28 31.13
CA LYS A 246 -22.06 23.57 30.52
C LYS A 246 -23.42 23.67 29.78
N THR A 247 -24.32 24.42 30.41
CA THR A 247 -25.59 24.92 29.90
C THR A 247 -25.40 25.81 28.66
N GLU A 248 -26.05 25.45 27.54
CA GLU A 248 -26.33 26.31 26.38
C GLU A 248 -27.49 27.27 26.70
N PRO A 249 -27.61 28.43 26.01
CA PRO A 249 -28.54 29.48 26.37
C PRO A 249 -29.99 29.13 26.03
N GLU A 250 -30.90 29.48 26.95
CA GLU A 250 -32.35 29.55 26.77
C GLU A 250 -32.70 30.35 25.52
N MET A 251 -33.30 29.69 24.52
CA MET A 251 -34.18 30.37 23.58
C MET A 251 -35.54 30.51 24.25
N GLN A 252 -35.84 31.73 24.72
CA GLN A 252 -37.21 32.17 24.92
C GLN A 252 -37.90 32.16 23.56
N ALA A 253 -38.74 31.15 23.34
CA ALA A 253 -39.72 31.16 22.26
C ALA A 253 -40.99 31.79 22.84
N ASP A 254 -41.32 32.98 22.35
CA ASP A 254 -42.64 33.55 22.52
C ASP A 254 -43.67 32.57 21.92
N ASP A 255 -44.53 32.02 22.78
CA ASP A 255 -45.72 31.26 22.38
C ASP A 255 -46.74 32.23 21.74
N GLU A 256 -46.45 32.71 20.53
CA GLU A 256 -47.48 33.25 19.65
C GLU A 256 -48.32 32.07 19.15
N GLU A 257 -49.46 31.91 19.81
CA GLU A 257 -50.54 30.98 19.49
C GLU A 257 -51.06 31.23 18.06
N TYR A 258 -50.34 30.71 17.06
CA TYR A 258 -50.74 30.74 15.66
C TYR A 258 -51.94 29.80 15.49
N LYS A 259 -53.15 30.37 15.51
CA LYS A 259 -54.39 29.74 15.00
C LYS A 259 -54.31 29.56 13.48
N GLY A 260 -53.42 28.66 13.05
CA GLY A 260 -53.19 28.32 11.65
C GLY A 260 -54.06 27.14 11.21
N ASN A 261 -54.96 27.42 10.26
CA ASN A 261 -55.83 26.48 9.55
C ASN A 261 -55.25 25.05 9.39
N GLU A 262 -55.98 24.06 9.91
CA GLU A 262 -55.53 22.66 10.02
C GLU A 262 -55.50 21.87 8.70
N ARG A 263 -55.76 22.51 7.55
CA ARG A 263 -55.83 21.80 6.26
C ARG A 263 -54.63 22.11 5.38
N CYS A 264 -54.03 21.07 4.81
CA CYS A 264 -53.02 21.22 3.77
C CYS A 264 -53.63 21.98 2.56
N GLY A 265 -53.10 23.16 2.24
CA GLY A 265 -53.62 24.04 1.17
C GLY A 265 -53.69 23.41 -0.24
N ARG A 266 -53.07 22.24 -0.47
CA ARG A 266 -53.13 21.50 -1.74
C ARG A 266 -54.08 20.31 -1.78
N CYS A 267 -54.34 19.65 -0.65
CA CYS A 267 -55.11 18.40 -0.68
C CYS A 267 -56.31 18.36 0.27
N LYS A 268 -56.49 19.39 1.13
CA LYS A 268 -57.64 19.55 2.05
C LYS A 268 -57.99 18.32 2.90
N ALA A 269 -57.07 17.37 3.07
CA ALA A 269 -57.28 16.18 3.89
C ALA A 269 -56.84 16.46 5.33
N ASP A 270 -57.71 16.10 6.26
CA ASP A 270 -57.53 16.30 7.70
C ASP A 270 -56.62 15.20 8.28
N ASP A 271 -55.76 15.60 9.21
CA ASP A 271 -55.11 14.75 10.23
C ASP A 271 -53.96 13.79 9.89
N VAL A 272 -52.96 14.23 9.12
CA VAL A 272 -51.62 13.60 9.18
C VAL A 272 -50.52 14.65 9.29
N LYS A 273 -49.88 14.74 10.48
CA LYS A 273 -48.69 15.57 10.73
C LYS A 273 -47.46 14.94 10.07
N CYS A 274 -46.91 15.61 9.06
CA CYS A 274 -45.65 15.23 8.40
C CYS A 274 -44.47 15.75 9.24
N PHE A 275 -43.67 14.85 9.83
CA PHE A 275 -42.59 15.21 10.75
C PHE A 275 -41.29 15.70 10.07
N ILE A 276 -41.21 15.66 8.74
CA ILE A 276 -39.97 15.98 7.99
C ILE A 276 -40.13 17.24 7.13
N CYS A 277 -41.34 17.80 7.04
CA CYS A 277 -41.58 19.07 6.33
C CYS A 277 -42.44 19.97 7.20
N CYS A 278 -41.93 21.14 7.59
CA CYS A 278 -42.74 22.24 8.13
C CYS A 278 -43.66 22.86 7.05
N GLY A 279 -44.33 22.03 6.23
CA GLY A 279 -45.13 22.44 5.08
C GLY A 279 -45.68 21.20 4.35
N ARG A 280 -46.80 20.66 4.86
CA ARG A 280 -47.41 19.37 4.50
C ARG A 280 -47.55 19.14 2.99
N THR A 281 -47.08 17.99 2.49
CA THR A 281 -47.61 17.34 1.29
C THR A 281 -47.98 15.88 1.59
N CYS A 282 -49.22 15.49 1.26
CA CYS A 282 -49.73 14.14 1.53
C CYS A 282 -49.07 13.07 0.65
N GLU A 283 -49.21 11.79 1.01
CA GLU A 283 -48.61 10.66 0.29
C GLU A 283 -49.05 10.55 -1.17
N ARG A 284 -50.24 11.06 -1.51
CA ARG A 284 -50.68 11.18 -2.90
C ARG A 284 -49.83 12.15 -3.73
N CYS A 285 -49.19 13.13 -3.10
CA CYS A 285 -48.20 14.01 -3.73
C CYS A 285 -46.80 13.38 -3.80
N LYS A 286 -46.46 12.37 -2.98
CA LYS A 286 -45.14 11.69 -3.03
C LYS A 286 -44.92 11.02 -4.40
N LEU A 287 -45.94 10.41 -5.00
CA LEU A 287 -45.79 9.70 -6.28
C LEU A 287 -45.74 10.62 -7.51
N LYS A 288 -46.09 11.91 -7.37
CA LYS A 288 -46.10 12.87 -8.50
C LYS A 288 -45.05 13.98 -8.41
N LYS A 289 -44.29 14.08 -7.31
CA LYS A 289 -43.27 15.12 -7.09
C LYS A 289 -41.81 14.69 -7.23
N SER A 290 -41.50 13.44 -7.58
CA SER A 290 -40.12 13.04 -7.95
C SER A 290 -39.57 13.78 -9.18
N LYS A 291 -40.38 14.63 -9.85
CA LYS A 291 -39.96 15.52 -10.95
C LYS A 291 -39.68 16.99 -10.57
N CYS A 292 -39.71 17.40 -9.29
CA CYS A 292 -39.79 18.84 -8.98
C CYS A 292 -38.86 19.39 -7.87
N VAL A 293 -37.66 18.82 -7.67
CA VAL A 293 -36.60 19.47 -6.85
C VAL A 293 -35.20 19.40 -7.48
N PHE A 294 -35.04 18.81 -8.66
CA PHE A 294 -33.72 18.65 -9.31
C PHE A 294 -33.38 19.75 -10.32
N SER A 295 -34.13 20.85 -10.39
CA SER A 295 -34.01 21.82 -11.49
C SER A 295 -33.37 23.16 -11.12
N GLN A 296 -32.74 23.30 -9.94
CA GLN A 296 -32.13 24.59 -9.55
C GLN A 296 -30.73 24.53 -8.91
N ALA A 297 -30.19 23.34 -8.59
CA ALA A 297 -28.73 23.20 -8.51
C ALA A 297 -28.24 22.99 -9.94
N GLY A 298 -27.29 23.81 -10.41
CA GLY A 298 -26.81 23.78 -11.80
C GLY A 298 -26.56 22.35 -12.27
N SER A 299 -27.35 21.90 -13.26
CA SER A 299 -27.33 20.53 -13.78
C SER A 299 -25.92 20.07 -14.17
N ASP A 300 -25.08 21.02 -14.56
CA ASP A 300 -23.80 20.76 -15.19
C ASP A 300 -22.77 20.23 -14.17
N GLU A 301 -22.83 20.66 -12.91
CA GLU A 301 -21.91 20.18 -11.87
C GLU A 301 -22.27 18.76 -11.42
N VAL A 302 -23.57 18.44 -11.34
CA VAL A 302 -24.02 17.08 -11.04
C VAL A 302 -23.69 16.13 -12.18
N VAL A 303 -23.90 16.55 -13.44
CA VAL A 303 -23.53 15.76 -14.62
C VAL A 303 -22.02 15.54 -14.68
N TYR A 304 -21.21 16.55 -14.37
CA TYR A 304 -19.76 16.42 -14.29
C TYR A 304 -19.31 15.43 -13.21
N LEU A 305 -19.89 15.51 -12.00
CA LEU A 305 -19.57 14.59 -10.91
C LEU A 305 -20.01 13.16 -11.21
N LEU A 306 -21.17 12.97 -11.85
CA LEU A 306 -21.65 11.66 -12.29
C LEU A 306 -20.74 11.08 -13.37
N GLN A 307 -20.33 11.88 -14.35
CA GLN A 307 -19.37 11.44 -15.37
C GLN A 307 -18.04 11.03 -14.75
N GLN A 308 -17.51 11.85 -13.83
CA GLN A 308 -16.26 11.53 -13.12
C GLN A 308 -16.38 10.23 -12.30
N LEU A 309 -17.57 9.96 -11.73
CA LEU A 309 -17.82 8.74 -10.99
C LEU A 309 -17.91 7.52 -11.92
N CYS A 310 -18.54 7.65 -13.09
CA CYS A 310 -18.54 6.62 -14.13
C CYS A 310 -17.12 6.31 -14.61
N ASP A 311 -16.33 7.32 -14.97
CA ASP A 311 -14.94 7.12 -15.43
C ASP A 311 -14.08 6.42 -14.36
N LYS A 312 -14.29 6.75 -13.08
CA LYS A 312 -13.61 6.06 -11.96
C LYS A 312 -14.07 4.61 -11.82
N MET A 313 -15.36 4.33 -11.98
CA MET A 313 -15.89 2.96 -11.93
C MET A 313 -15.34 2.12 -13.08
N ASP A 314 -15.26 2.66 -14.30
CA ASP A 314 -14.69 1.96 -15.46
C ASP A 314 -13.20 1.65 -15.23
N ASN A 315 -12.42 2.62 -14.74
CA ASN A 315 -11.02 2.40 -14.36
C ASN A 315 -10.85 1.31 -13.28
N PHE A 316 -11.74 1.25 -12.29
CA PHE A 316 -11.72 0.18 -11.29
C PHE A 316 -12.07 -1.17 -11.89
N GLN A 317 -13.02 -1.22 -12.83
CA GLN A 317 -13.41 -2.45 -13.52
C GLN A 317 -12.26 -3.00 -14.38
N GLU A 318 -11.60 -2.16 -15.18
CA GLU A 318 -10.41 -2.55 -15.94
C GLU A 318 -9.27 -3.03 -15.03
N GLY A 319 -9.11 -2.39 -13.86
CA GLY A 319 -8.15 -2.79 -12.85
C GLY A 319 -8.43 -4.18 -12.29
N LEU A 320 -9.71 -4.49 -12.01
CA LEU A 320 -10.15 -5.81 -11.54
C LEU A 320 -9.92 -6.89 -12.59
N GLU A 321 -10.31 -6.66 -13.84
CA GLU A 321 -10.10 -7.61 -14.94
C GLU A 321 -8.61 -7.94 -15.14
N ARG A 322 -7.73 -6.94 -15.01
CA ARG A 322 -6.27 -7.13 -15.08
C ARG A 322 -5.72 -7.96 -13.91
N VAL A 323 -6.29 -7.80 -12.71
CA VAL A 323 -5.88 -8.57 -11.52
C VAL A 323 -6.39 -10.00 -11.65
N GLU A 324 -7.62 -10.20 -12.08
CA GLU A 324 -8.22 -11.51 -12.33
C GLU A 324 -7.38 -12.31 -13.33
N GLY A 325 -7.03 -11.72 -14.48
CA GLY A 325 -6.16 -12.38 -15.46
C GLY A 325 -4.76 -12.73 -14.93
N LYS A 326 -4.21 -11.97 -13.98
CA LYS A 326 -2.94 -12.33 -13.31
C LYS A 326 -3.10 -13.47 -12.33
N VAL A 327 -4.22 -13.53 -11.61
CA VAL A 327 -4.53 -14.63 -10.70
C VAL A 327 -4.71 -15.92 -11.49
N ASP A 328 -5.41 -15.89 -12.62
CA ASP A 328 -5.58 -17.05 -13.50
C ASP A 328 -4.25 -17.53 -14.09
N PHE A 329 -3.40 -16.60 -14.52
CA PHE A 329 -2.06 -16.92 -15.03
C PHE A 329 -1.18 -17.58 -13.95
N LEU A 330 -1.13 -17.00 -12.74
CA LEU A 330 -0.37 -17.56 -11.62
C LEU A 330 -0.94 -18.90 -11.15
N GLY A 331 -2.27 -19.05 -11.15
CA GLY A 331 -2.94 -20.31 -10.85
C GLY A 331 -2.53 -21.41 -11.83
N SER A 332 -2.52 -21.11 -13.13
CA SER A 332 -2.06 -22.03 -14.17
C SER A 332 -0.60 -22.43 -14.00
N GLN A 333 0.27 -21.47 -13.64
CA GLN A 333 1.69 -21.74 -13.39
C GLN A 333 1.91 -22.68 -12.20
N VAL A 334 1.20 -22.44 -11.09
CA VAL A 334 1.27 -23.30 -9.89
C VAL A 334 0.72 -24.70 -10.18
N GLU A 335 -0.36 -24.82 -10.96
CA GLU A 335 -0.90 -26.13 -11.37
C GLU A 335 0.07 -26.90 -12.27
N GLU A 336 0.81 -26.21 -13.15
CA GLU A 336 1.84 -26.81 -14.00
C GLU A 336 3.04 -27.29 -13.18
N GLU A 337 3.60 -26.44 -12.32
CA GLU A 337 4.70 -26.79 -11.41
C GLU A 337 4.32 -27.98 -10.51
N PHE A 338 3.12 -27.96 -9.93
CA PHE A 338 2.64 -29.06 -9.10
C PHE A 338 2.47 -30.36 -9.88
N ARG A 339 2.02 -30.28 -11.14
CA ARG A 339 1.88 -31.46 -12.01
C ARG A 339 3.24 -32.07 -12.34
N GLU A 340 4.25 -31.25 -12.58
CA GLU A 340 5.63 -31.69 -12.83
C GLU A 340 6.25 -32.33 -11.59
N GLU A 341 6.15 -31.69 -10.42
CA GLU A 341 6.62 -32.25 -9.15
C GLU A 341 5.94 -33.58 -8.81
N TRP A 342 4.62 -33.65 -9.00
CA TRP A 342 3.85 -34.88 -8.80
C TRP A 342 4.29 -36.01 -9.74
N ALA A 343 4.57 -35.68 -11.01
CA ALA A 343 5.08 -36.64 -11.98
C ALA A 343 6.47 -37.15 -11.58
N ALA A 344 7.37 -36.26 -11.13
CA ALA A 344 8.69 -36.64 -10.63
C ALA A 344 8.58 -37.56 -9.39
N SER A 345 7.72 -37.20 -8.43
CA SER A 345 7.48 -37.99 -7.22
C SER A 345 6.94 -39.40 -7.54
N LYS A 346 6.08 -39.53 -8.55
CA LYS A 346 5.60 -40.85 -9.02
C LYS A 346 6.72 -41.73 -9.56
N VAL A 347 7.68 -41.14 -10.29
CA VAL A 347 8.84 -41.89 -10.81
C VAL A 347 9.72 -42.36 -9.65
N GLU A 348 10.00 -41.49 -8.67
CA GLU A 348 10.77 -41.85 -7.48
C GLU A 348 10.11 -42.97 -6.67
N LEU A 349 8.79 -42.89 -6.44
CA LEU A 349 8.02 -43.94 -5.78
C LEU A 349 8.08 -45.26 -6.55
N GLY A 350 8.04 -45.22 -7.88
CA GLY A 350 8.23 -46.39 -8.74
C GLY A 350 9.61 -47.04 -8.54
N ASN A 351 10.66 -46.23 -8.49
CA ASN A 351 12.02 -46.69 -8.26
C ASN A 351 12.18 -47.34 -6.86
N LEU A 352 11.61 -46.74 -5.82
CA LEU A 352 11.62 -47.29 -4.46
C LEU A 352 10.90 -48.65 -4.39
N LYS A 353 9.79 -48.81 -5.12
CA LYS A 353 9.06 -50.09 -5.18
C LYS A 353 9.91 -51.18 -5.83
N ASN A 354 10.71 -50.84 -6.85
CA ASN A 354 11.61 -51.79 -7.50
C ASN A 354 12.76 -52.22 -6.57
N VAL A 355 13.37 -51.27 -5.85
CA VAL A 355 14.44 -51.57 -4.86
C VAL A 355 13.94 -52.50 -3.75
N ASN A 356 12.74 -52.26 -3.24
CA ASN A 356 12.15 -53.13 -2.22
C ASN A 356 11.86 -54.54 -2.76
N SER A 357 11.41 -54.64 -4.01
CA SER A 357 11.16 -55.92 -4.68
C SER A 357 12.44 -56.72 -4.92
N GLU A 358 13.55 -56.04 -5.22
CA GLU A 358 14.87 -56.67 -5.41
C GLU A 358 15.48 -57.13 -4.08
N ALA A 359 15.36 -56.33 -3.02
CA ALA A 359 15.80 -56.70 -1.67
C ALA A 359 15.07 -57.95 -1.14
N LEU A 360 13.77 -58.09 -1.43
CA LEU A 360 13.00 -59.29 -1.09
C LEU A 360 13.51 -60.53 -1.86
N ARG A 361 13.81 -60.40 -3.16
CA ARG A 361 14.37 -61.52 -3.95
C ARG A 361 15.75 -61.96 -3.48
N ILE A 362 16.57 -61.03 -3.00
CA ILE A 362 17.89 -61.35 -2.43
C ILE A 362 17.75 -62.05 -1.06
N SER A 363 16.69 -61.75 -0.30
CA SER A 363 16.46 -62.36 1.02
C SER A 363 15.92 -63.80 0.93
N ASP A 364 15.28 -64.15 -0.17
CA ASP A 364 14.72 -65.50 -0.42
C ASP A 364 15.72 -66.45 -1.11
N ALA A 365 16.90 -65.96 -1.53
CA ALA A 365 17.97 -66.73 -2.16
C ALA A 365 19.09 -67.04 -1.17
#